data_AF-A0A967Z838-F1
#
_entry.id   AF-A0A967Z838-F1
#
_cell.length_a   1.000
_cell.length_b   1.000
_cell.length_c   1.000
_cell.angle_alpha   90.00
_cell.angle_beta   90.00
_cell.angle_gamma   90.00
#
_symmetry.space_group_name_H-M   'P 1'
#
loop_
_entity.id
_entity.type
_entity.pdbx_description
1 polymer ?
#
loop_
_entity_poly.entity_id
_entity_poly.type
_entity_poly.pdbx_seq_one_letter_code
_entity_poly.pdbx_strand_id
1 'polypeptide(L)' 'NIPALAVAIVEGGQVIDHAVVGVREAGTDVAAQVDDLFHIGSIGKSMTATLLGRLVELEALRWDTTISNIVR' A
#
# COMPACT_ATOMS: atom_id res chain seq x y z
N ASN A 1 4.48 -17.16 14.53
CA ASN A 1 5.75 -16.41 14.65
C ASN A 1 5.83 -15.47 13.46
N ILE A 2 5.82 -14.15 13.68
CA ILE A 2 5.98 -13.16 12.61
C ILE A 2 7.43 -12.66 12.70
N PRO A 3 8.28 -12.81 11.66
CA PRO A 3 9.70 -12.44 11.74
C PRO A 3 9.94 -10.96 11.99
N ALA A 4 9.14 -10.09 11.35
CA ALA A 4 9.23 -8.64 11.49
C ALA A 4 7.86 -7.95 11.39
N LEU A 5 7.76 -6.78 12.01
CA LEU A 5 6.58 -5.90 11.95
C LEU A 5 7.05 -4.44 11.86
N ALA A 6 6.40 -3.67 11.00
CA ALA A 6 6.59 -2.22 10.89
C ALA A 6 5.26 -1.47 11.11
N VAL A 7 5.34 -0.28 11.68
CA VAL A 7 4.18 0.59 11.95
C VAL A 7 4.55 2.06 11.75
N ALA A 8 3.58 2.87 11.32
CA ALA A 8 3.66 4.33 11.27
C ALA A 8 2.34 4.93 11.76
N ILE A 9 2.43 6.05 12.49
CA ILE A 9 1.28 6.82 12.99
C ILE A 9 1.28 8.18 12.29
N VAL A 10 0.15 8.54 11.68
CA VAL A 10 -0.02 9.79 10.95
C VAL A 10 -1.13 10.62 11.58
N GLU A 11 -0.81 11.85 11.95
CA GLU A 11 -1.76 12.83 12.49
C GLU A 11 -1.50 14.20 11.85
N GLY A 12 -2.56 14.92 11.45
CA GLY A 12 -2.41 16.24 10.81
C GLY A 12 -1.61 16.22 9.50
N GLY A 13 -1.56 15.08 8.79
CA GLY A 13 -0.77 14.92 7.56
C GLY A 13 0.74 14.77 7.79
N GLN A 14 1.18 14.57 9.04
CA GLN A 14 2.57 14.32 9.40
C GLN A 14 2.71 12.94 10.03
N VAL A 15 3.82 12.25 9.77
CA VAL A 15 4.18 11.03 10.52
C VAL A 15 4.68 11.48 11.89
N ILE A 16 3.92 11.19 12.93
CA ILE A 16 4.27 11.59 14.31
C ILE A 16 5.07 10.51 15.04
N ASP A 17 5.00 9.26 14.58
CA ASP A 17 5.80 8.15 15.10
C ASP A 17 5.91 7.01 14.08
N HIS A 18 6.95 6.18 14.20
CA HIS A 18 7.13 4.96 13.42
C HIS A 18 8.09 4.01 14.13
N ALA A 19 7.90 2.71 13.93
CA ALA A 19 8.78 1.68 14.49
C ALA A 19 8.85 0.44 13.61
N VAL A 20 9.97 -0.28 13.72
CA VAL A 20 10.16 -1.61 13.15
C VAL A 20 10.77 -2.52 14.22
N VAL A 21 10.35 -3.78 14.26
CA VAL A 21 10.89 -4.80 15.17
C VAL A 21 11.11 -6.11 14.43
N GLY A 22 12.05 -6.91 14.92
CA GLY A 22 12.32 -8.26 14.44
C GLY A 22 13.43 -8.37 13.39
N VAL A 23 13.40 -9.45 12.62
CA VAL A 23 14.39 -9.80 11.59
C VAL A 23 13.72 -9.97 10.24
N ARG A 24 14.42 -9.59 9.16
CA ARG A 24 13.89 -9.62 7.79
C ARG A 24 13.44 -11.02 7.36
N GLU A 25 14.15 -12.04 7.80
CA GLU A 25 13.94 -13.42 7.42
C GLU A 25 14.05 -14.33 8.65
N ALA A 26 13.10 -15.27 8.77
CA ALA A 26 13.11 -16.25 9.85
C ALA A 26 14.37 -17.11 9.81
N GLY A 27 15.02 -17.28 10.97
CA GLY A 27 16.26 -18.06 11.06
C GLY A 27 17.53 -17.28 10.71
N THR A 28 17.42 -15.96 10.53
CA THR A 28 18.56 -15.06 10.32
C THR A 28 18.65 -14.05 11.46
N ASP A 29 19.83 -13.43 11.63
CA ASP A 29 20.06 -12.32 12.56
C ASP A 29 20.00 -10.94 11.86
N VAL A 30 19.48 -10.89 10.63
CA VAL A 30 19.41 -9.65 9.85
C VAL A 30 18.25 -8.81 10.35
N ALA A 31 18.57 -7.77 11.13
CA ALA A 31 17.58 -6.84 11.69
C ALA A 31 16.74 -6.18 10.59
N ALA A 32 15.42 -6.17 10.78
CA ALA A 32 14.51 -5.40 9.93
C ALA A 32 14.73 -3.89 10.13
N GLN A 33 14.59 -3.14 9.05
CA GLN A 33 14.81 -1.70 8.99
C GLN A 33 13.53 -0.98 8.58
N VAL A 34 13.41 0.31 8.92
CA VAL A 34 12.22 1.12 8.64
C VAL A 34 11.94 1.28 7.14
N ASP A 35 12.97 1.18 6.32
CA ASP A 35 12.95 1.29 4.87
C ASP A 35 12.78 -0.06 4.14
N ASP A 36 12.59 -1.16 4.89
CA ASP A 36 12.32 -2.45 4.29
C ASP A 36 10.97 -2.49 3.58
N LEU A 37 10.96 -3.16 2.43
CA LEU A 37 9.76 -3.33 1.63
C LEU A 37 8.95 -4.53 2.14
N PHE A 38 7.69 -4.27 2.50
CA PHE A 38 6.72 -5.31 2.86
C PHE A 38 5.67 -5.46 1.77
N HIS A 39 5.25 -6.69 1.50
CA HIS A 39 4.07 -6.93 0.69
C HIS A 39 2.81 -6.51 1.46
N ILE A 40 2.18 -5.42 1.04
CA ILE A 40 0.97 -4.86 1.68
C ILE A 40 -0.35 -5.51 1.21
N GLY A 41 -0.27 -6.49 0.30
CA GLY A 41 -1.40 -7.29 -0.17
C GLY A 41 -2.54 -6.45 -0.74
N SER A 42 -3.75 -6.65 -0.20
CA SER A 42 -4.98 -6.02 -0.72
C SER A 42 -5.04 -4.51 -0.59
N ILE A 43 -4.09 -3.83 0.08
CA ILE A 43 -3.97 -2.37 0.03
C ILE A 43 -3.80 -1.87 -1.41
N GLY A 44 -3.23 -2.70 -2.30
CA GLY A 44 -3.19 -2.42 -3.75
C GLY A 44 -4.55 -2.12 -4.36
N LYS A 45 -5.66 -2.66 -3.84
CA LYS A 45 -7.02 -2.37 -4.33
C LYS A 45 -7.40 -0.91 -4.13
N SER A 46 -7.15 -0.36 -2.94
CA SER A 46 -7.45 1.04 -2.63
C SER A 46 -6.60 1.99 -3.47
N MET A 47 -5.33 1.65 -3.71
CA MET A 47 -4.45 2.41 -4.60
C MET A 47 -5.01 2.41 -6.04
N THR A 48 -5.36 1.25 -6.59
CA THR A 48 -5.95 1.16 -7.93
C THR A 48 -7.29 1.89 -8.02
N ALA A 49 -8.17 1.75 -7.03
CA ALA A 49 -9.45 2.46 -6.99
C ALA A 49 -9.26 3.98 -7.00
N THR A 50 -8.27 4.49 -6.25
CA THR A 50 -7.91 5.92 -6.25
C THR A 50 -7.47 6.39 -7.63
N LEU A 51 -6.63 5.61 -8.32
CA LEU A 51 -6.21 5.92 -9.69
C LEU A 51 -7.41 5.95 -10.66
N LEU A 52 -8.35 5.00 -10.54
CA LEU A 52 -9.58 5.01 -11.34
C LEU A 52 -10.44 6.26 -11.06
N GLY A 53 -10.55 6.67 -9.79
CA GLY A 53 -11.22 7.92 -9.42
C GLY A 53 -10.61 9.15 -10.10
N ARG A 54 -9.27 9.23 -10.13
CA ARG A 54 -8.55 10.29 -10.87
C ARG A 54 -8.85 10.29 -12.37
N LEU A 55 -8.99 9.12 -12.98
CA LEU A 55 -9.36 9.03 -14.40
C LEU A 55 -10.80 9.49 -14.66
N VAL A 56 -11.72 9.26 -13.72
CA VAL A 56 -13.08 9.79 -13.82
C VAL A 56 -13.10 11.31 -13.69
N GLU A 57 -12.34 11.88 -12.76
CA GLU A 57 -12.21 13.34 -12.60
C GLU A 57 -11.59 14.02 -13.83
N LEU A 58 -10.71 13.31 -14.54
CA LEU A 58 -10.10 13.77 -15.79
C LEU A 58 -10.97 13.50 -17.03
N GLU A 59 -12.21 13.03 -16.85
CA GLU A 59 -13.15 12.65 -17.92
C GLU A 59 -12.64 11.53 -18.86
N ALA A 60 -11.57 10.83 -18.47
CA ALA A 60 -11.00 9.70 -19.21
C ALA A 60 -11.77 8.39 -18.99
N LEU A 61 -12.57 8.32 -17.91
CA LEU A 61 -13.46 7.20 -17.58
C LEU A 61 -14.78 7.76 -17.02
N ARG A 62 -15.84 6.94 -16.99
CA ARG A 62 -17.05 7.24 -16.22
C ARG A 62 -17.33 6.12 -15.22
N TRP A 63 -18.00 6.46 -14.11
CA TRP A 63 -18.37 5.48 -13.08
C TRP A 63 -19.22 4.33 -13.61
N ASP A 64 -20.00 4.56 -14.66
CA ASP A 64 -20.89 3.60 -15.30
C ASP A 64 -20.29 2.95 -16.56
N THR A 65 -19.00 3.17 -16.85
CA THR A 65 -18.30 2.49 -17.94
C THR A 65 -18.31 0.98 -17.70
N THR A 66 -18.85 0.22 -18.66
CA THR A 66 -18.80 -1.25 -18.64
C THR A 66 -17.43 -1.76 -19.10
N ILE A 67 -16.98 -2.89 -18.55
CA ILE A 67 -15.68 -3.50 -18.88
C ILE A 67 -15.56 -3.79 -20.39
N SER A 68 -16.66 -4.17 -21.04
CA SER A 68 -16.72 -4.43 -22.50
C SER A 68 -16.30 -3.23 -23.35
N ASN A 69 -16.36 -2.01 -22.82
CA ASN A 69 -16.01 -0.80 -23.56
C ASN A 69 -14.52 -0.46 -23.50
N ILE A 70 -13.76 -1.11 -22.61
CA ILE A 70 -12.36 -0.77 -22.29
C ILE A 70 -11.38 -1.93 -22.46
N VAL A 71 -11.84 -3.18 -22.34
CA VAL A 71 -11.01 -4.37 -22.59
C VAL A 71 -11.46 -4.99 -23.91
N ARG A 72 -10.50 -5.25 -24.81
CA ARG A 72 -10.71 -6.01 -26.05
C ARG A 72 -10.59 -7.50 -25.81
#